data_AF-A0A2W7NEL6-F1
#
_entry.id   AF-A0A2W7NEL6-F1
#
_cell.length_a   1.000
_cell.length_b   1.000
_cell.length_c   1.000
_cell.angle_alpha   90.00
_cell.angle_beta   90.00
_cell.angle_gamma   90.00
#
_symmetry.space_group_name_H-M   'P 1'
#
loop_
_entity.id
_entity.type
_entity.pdbx_description
1 polymer ?
#
loop_
_entity_poly.entity_id
_entity_poly.type
_entity_poly.pdbx_seq_one_letter_code
_entity_poly.pdbx_strand_id
1 'polypeptide(L)'
;MVHWVDLFSRSVYRDIVIDSFRYAIEHKGFQLFAYVVMSNHVHLVAQSSSGNLSGTIRDIKKYTSKRIIDTIQTVPESRRDWMLSVFSHAAAQHKRNTDYQVWTHENHAVILYSNDFTAEKIDYIHHNPVRALLVQNLR
;
A
#
# COMPACT_ATOMS: atom_id res chain seq x y z
N MET A 1 6.05 -1.82 3.19
CA MET A 1 7.04 -1.56 2.11
C MET A 1 8.38 -2.13 2.54
N VAL A 2 9.23 -2.56 1.62
CA VAL A 2 10.58 -3.01 2.03
C VAL A 2 11.36 -1.82 2.59
N HIS A 3 12.13 -2.07 3.65
CA HIS A 3 13.00 -1.08 4.30
C HIS A 3 12.34 0.26 4.67
N TRP A 4 11.01 0.30 4.83
CA TRP A 4 10.26 1.51 5.22
C TRP A 4 10.52 2.75 4.35
N VAL A 5 10.81 2.55 3.06
CA VAL A 5 11.03 3.66 2.11
C VAL A 5 9.83 4.62 2.11
N ASP A 6 10.06 5.92 2.28
CA ASP A 6 9.00 6.95 2.22
C ASP A 6 8.57 7.26 0.79
N LEU A 7 8.18 6.23 0.04
CA LEU A 7 7.78 6.31 -1.36
C LEU A 7 6.56 7.23 -1.52
N PHE A 8 5.56 7.05 -0.65
CA PHE A 8 4.28 7.74 -0.71
C PHE A 8 4.33 9.18 -0.19
N SER A 9 5.52 9.76 0.05
CA SER A 9 5.64 11.21 0.26
C SER A 9 5.19 12.00 -0.97
N ARG A 10 5.37 11.44 -2.18
CA ARG A 10 4.91 12.05 -3.45
C ARG A 10 3.57 11.48 -3.89
N SER A 11 2.68 12.37 -4.35
CA SER A 11 1.32 12.01 -4.77
C SER A 11 1.30 10.97 -5.90
N VAL A 12 2.19 11.10 -6.89
CA VAL A 12 2.23 10.21 -8.05
C VAL A 12 2.26 8.72 -7.68
N TYR A 13 2.91 8.34 -6.58
CA TYR A 13 2.94 6.95 -6.13
C TYR A 13 1.69 6.56 -5.32
N ARG A 14 1.07 7.51 -4.61
CA ARG A 14 -0.22 7.29 -3.94
C ARG A 14 -1.32 7.09 -4.95
N ASP A 15 -1.31 7.87 -6.03
CA ASP A 15 -2.30 7.81 -7.11
C ASP A 15 -2.31 6.43 -7.76
N ILE A 16 -1.13 5.83 -8.02
CA ILE A 16 -1.00 4.45 -8.53
C ILE A 16 -1.72 3.44 -7.63
N VAL A 17 -1.61 3.58 -6.31
CA VAL A 17 -2.26 2.68 -5.35
C VAL A 17 -3.76 2.89 -5.34
N ILE A 18 -4.22 4.15 -5.31
CA ILE A 18 -5.63 4.52 -5.30
C ILE A 18 -6.32 4.04 -6.59
N ASP A 19 -5.68 4.22 -7.75
CA ASP A 19 -6.21 3.73 -9.03
C ASP A 19 -6.28 2.21 -9.07
N SER A 20 -5.30 1.51 -8.47
CA SER A 20 -5.36 0.06 -8.34
C SER A 20 -6.50 -0.39 -7.42
N PHE A 21 -6.86 0.39 -6.39
CA PHE A 21 -8.04 0.11 -5.56
C PHE A 21 -9.33 0.29 -6.35
N ARG A 22 -9.47 1.39 -7.09
CA ARG A 22 -10.64 1.64 -7.95
C ARG A 22 -10.88 0.48 -8.91
N TYR A 23 -9.83 0.07 -9.63
CA TYR A 23 -9.90 -1.07 -10.54
C TYR A 23 -10.33 -2.36 -9.82
N ALA A 24 -9.79 -2.62 -8.62
CA ALA A 24 -10.16 -3.81 -7.85
C ALA A 24 -11.62 -3.76 -7.36
N ILE A 25 -12.13 -2.58 -6.99
CA ILE A 25 -13.54 -2.38 -6.61
C ILE A 25 -14.44 -2.71 -7.80
N GLU A 26 -14.13 -2.16 -8.97
CA GLU A 26 -14.95 -2.31 -10.18
C GLU A 26 -14.92 -3.72 -10.78
N HIS A 27 -13.78 -4.42 -10.68
CA HIS A 27 -13.56 -5.64 -11.47
C HIS A 27 -13.16 -6.89 -10.67
N LYS A 28 -12.85 -6.77 -9.37
CA LYS A 28 -12.31 -7.89 -8.57
C LYS A 28 -13.16 -8.23 -7.35
N GLY A 29 -14.30 -7.57 -7.16
CA GLY A 29 -15.14 -7.77 -5.98
C GLY A 29 -14.48 -7.28 -4.69
N PHE A 30 -13.57 -6.31 -4.81
CA PHE A 30 -12.92 -5.68 -3.67
C PHE A 30 -13.88 -4.69 -3.01
N GLN A 31 -14.21 -4.90 -1.74
CA GLN A 31 -15.03 -4.00 -0.96
C GLN A 31 -14.13 -3.23 0.00
N LEU A 32 -13.88 -1.96 -0.28
CA LEU A 32 -13.02 -1.10 0.52
C LEU A 32 -13.87 -0.18 1.39
N PHE A 33 -13.78 -0.32 2.72
CA PHE A 33 -14.57 0.47 3.68
C PHE A 33 -13.80 1.68 4.22
N ALA A 34 -12.50 1.52 4.47
CA ALA A 34 -11.64 2.58 4.97
C ALA A 34 -10.19 2.35 4.52
N TYR A 35 -9.43 3.44 4.32
CA TYR A 35 -8.01 3.34 4.00
C TYR A 35 -7.23 4.58 4.44
N VAL A 36 -5.94 4.38 4.68
CA VAL A 36 -4.96 5.46 4.81
C VAL A 36 -3.68 5.06 4.08
N VAL A 37 -3.16 5.97 3.26
CA VAL A 37 -1.83 5.85 2.65
C VAL A 37 -0.86 6.71 3.48
N MET A 38 -0.07 6.06 4.33
CA MET A 38 1.03 6.68 5.07
C MET A 38 2.23 6.86 4.14
N SER A 39 3.29 7.56 4.57
CA SER A 39 4.47 7.83 3.74
C SER A 39 5.19 6.57 3.23
N ASN A 40 5.12 5.47 3.97
CA ASN A 40 5.86 4.22 3.69
C ASN A 40 5.00 2.94 3.79
N HIS A 41 3.71 3.04 4.07
CA HIS A 41 2.80 1.88 4.13
C HIS A 41 1.34 2.29 3.93
N VAL A 42 0.46 1.30 3.84
CA VAL A 42 -0.98 1.49 3.61
C VAL A 42 -1.76 0.65 4.62
N HIS A 43 -2.80 1.24 5.20
CA HIS A 43 -3.80 0.54 6.00
C HIS A 43 -5.11 0.45 5.24
N LEU A 44 -5.79 -0.70 5.36
CA LEU A 44 -7.07 -0.98 4.70
C LEU A 44 -8.01 -1.69 5.67
N VAL A 45 -9.28 -1.30 5.66
CA VAL A 45 -10.40 -2.12 6.13
C VAL A 45 -11.17 -2.53 4.88
N ALA A 46 -11.10 -3.81 4.55
CA ALA A 46 -11.64 -4.31 3.30
C ALA A 46 -12.14 -5.75 3.42
N GLN A 47 -13.02 -6.12 2.49
CA GLN A 47 -13.58 -7.45 2.31
C GLN A 47 -13.52 -7.84 0.83
N SER A 48 -13.70 -9.12 0.54
CA SER A 48 -13.89 -9.64 -0.80
C SER A 48 -15.28 -10.24 -0.91
N SER A 49 -16.08 -9.78 -1.87
CA SER A 49 -17.42 -10.34 -2.12
C SER A 49 -17.36 -11.81 -2.58
N SER A 50 -16.24 -12.22 -3.19
CA SER A 50 -15.96 -13.59 -3.64
C SER A 50 -15.17 -14.44 -2.63
N GLY A 51 -14.86 -13.92 -1.44
CA GLY A 51 -14.03 -14.60 -0.44
C GLY A 51 -12.52 -14.63 -0.72
N ASN A 52 -12.05 -14.17 -1.89
CA ASN A 52 -10.63 -14.18 -2.28
C ASN A 52 -9.90 -12.84 -2.04
N LEU A 53 -9.93 -12.35 -0.80
CA LEU A 53 -9.27 -11.08 -0.47
C LEU A 53 -7.75 -11.15 -0.66
N SER A 54 -7.12 -12.26 -0.28
CA SER A 54 -5.67 -12.45 -0.40
C SER A 54 -5.20 -12.40 -1.86
N GLY A 55 -5.96 -12.99 -2.79
CA GLY A 55 -5.70 -12.92 -4.23
C GLY A 55 -5.78 -11.50 -4.75
N THR A 56 -6.81 -10.74 -4.36
CA THR A 56 -6.97 -9.33 -4.74
C THR A 56 -5.82 -8.46 -4.21
N ILE A 57 -5.44 -8.60 -2.94
CA ILE A 57 -4.30 -7.86 -2.37
C ILE A 57 -2.98 -8.21 -3.05
N ARG A 58 -2.77 -9.49 -3.39
CA ARG A 58 -1.61 -9.92 -4.19
C ARG A 58 -1.58 -9.25 -5.55
N ASP A 59 -2.71 -9.21 -6.25
CA ASP A 59 -2.82 -8.60 -7.59
C ASP A 59 -2.56 -7.09 -7.52
N ILE A 60 -3.10 -6.39 -6.51
CA ILE A 60 -2.82 -4.97 -6.24
C ILE A 60 -1.32 -4.76 -6.00
N LYS A 61 -0.69 -5.53 -5.11
CA LYS A 61 0.75 -5.43 -4.84
C LYS A 61 1.57 -5.64 -6.12
N LYS A 62 1.21 -6.61 -6.95
CA LYS A 62 1.89 -6.93 -8.21
C LYS A 62 1.78 -5.77 -9.20
N TYR A 63 0.56 -5.29 -9.44
CA TYR A 63 0.29 -4.20 -10.38
C TYR A 63 1.01 -2.92 -9.94
N THR A 64 0.81 -2.51 -8.68
CA THR A 64 1.40 -1.29 -8.14
C THR A 64 2.92 -1.35 -8.13
N SER A 65 3.54 -2.48 -7.79
CA SER A 65 5.02 -2.60 -7.84
C SER A 65 5.56 -2.29 -9.23
N LYS A 66 4.97 -2.87 -10.28
CA LYS A 66 5.40 -2.63 -11.66
C LYS A 66 5.26 -1.14 -12.01
N ARG A 67 4.08 -0.57 -11.78
CA ARG A 67 3.81 0.84 -12.09
C ARG A 67 4.69 1.80 -11.30
N ILE A 68 4.99 1.50 -10.04
CA ILE A 68 5.88 2.30 -9.20
C ILE A 68 7.30 2.32 -9.78
N ILE A 69 7.87 1.15 -10.11
CA ILE A 69 9.21 1.06 -10.69
C ILE A 69 9.28 1.81 -12.03
N ASP A 70 8.31 1.57 -12.92
CA ASP A 70 8.21 2.28 -14.20
C ASP A 70 8.18 3.81 -13.99
N THR A 71 7.41 4.26 -13.00
CA THR A 71 7.27 5.69 -12.67
C THR A 71 8.56 6.28 -12.09
N ILE A 72 9.27 5.54 -11.21
CA ILE A 72 10.57 5.97 -10.67
C ILE A 72 11.57 6.19 -11.81
N GLN A 73 11.57 5.32 -12.82
CA GLN A 73 12.51 5.38 -13.95
C GLN A 73 12.16 6.48 -14.96
N THR A 74 10.87 6.77 -15.17
CA THR A 74 10.41 7.64 -16.27
C THR A 74 10.08 9.07 -15.84
N VAL A 75 9.65 9.29 -14.59
CA VAL A 75 9.27 10.62 -14.07
C VAL A 75 10.40 11.20 -13.23
N PRO A 76 10.62 12.54 -13.22
CA PRO A 76 11.60 13.16 -12.33
C PRO A 76 11.38 12.78 -10.88
N GLU A 77 12.40 12.18 -10.26
CA GLU A 77 12.41 11.72 -8.87
C GLU A 77 13.84 11.88 -8.32
N SER A 78 14.00 12.76 -7.34
CA SER A 78 15.31 13.09 -6.76
C SER A 78 15.94 11.92 -5.99
N ARG A 79 15.13 10.98 -5.52
CA ARG A 79 15.58 9.80 -4.76
C ARG A 79 15.67 8.54 -5.63
N ARG A 80 15.62 8.67 -6.96
CA ARG A 80 15.50 7.55 -7.93
C ARG A 80 16.55 6.48 -7.69
N ASP A 81 17.82 6.84 -7.77
CA ASP A 81 18.93 5.88 -7.73
C ASP A 81 18.98 5.16 -6.39
N TRP A 82 18.74 5.88 -5.30
CA TRP A 82 18.64 5.32 -3.97
C TRP A 82 17.46 4.33 -3.85
N MET A 83 16.25 4.71 -4.28
CA MET A 83 15.08 3.81 -4.21
C MET A 83 15.27 2.55 -5.06
N LEU A 84 15.77 2.69 -6.29
CA LEU A 84 16.03 1.54 -7.16
C LEU A 84 17.10 0.62 -6.56
N SER A 85 18.16 1.18 -5.95
CA SER A 85 19.17 0.40 -5.24
C SER A 85 18.58 -0.38 -4.07
N VAL A 86 17.77 0.27 -3.22
CA VAL A 86 17.08 -0.39 -2.09
C VAL A 86 16.16 -1.51 -2.56
N PHE A 87 15.34 -1.26 -3.59
CA PHE A 87 14.39 -2.24 -4.10
C PHE A 87 15.08 -3.41 -4.82
N SER A 88 16.19 -3.16 -5.50
CA SER A 88 17.01 -4.20 -6.13
C SER A 88 17.72 -5.07 -5.09
N HIS A 89 18.31 -4.44 -4.07
CA HIS A 89 18.93 -5.15 -2.96
C HIS A 89 17.94 -6.07 -2.23
N ALA A 90 16.72 -5.59 -1.99
CA ALA A 90 15.66 -6.38 -1.37
C ALA A 90 15.26 -7.58 -2.25
N ALA A 91 15.08 -7.38 -3.56
CA ALA A 91 14.77 -8.46 -4.49
C ALA A 91 15.86 -9.53 -4.54
N ALA A 92 17.14 -9.13 -4.49
CA ALA A 92 18.28 -10.05 -4.53
C ALA A 92 18.35 -11.02 -3.34
N GLN A 93 17.64 -10.75 -2.23
CA GLN A 93 17.61 -11.63 -1.06
C GLN A 93 16.79 -12.91 -1.27
N HIS A 94 16.07 -13.04 -2.38
CA HIS A 94 15.22 -14.20 -2.65
C HIS A 94 14.87 -14.38 -4.13
N LYS A 95 14.37 -15.55 -4.51
CA LYS A 95 14.04 -15.85 -5.92
C LYS A 95 12.62 -15.44 -6.37
N ARG A 96 11.85 -14.76 -5.52
CA ARG A 96 10.43 -14.42 -5.79
C ARG A 96 10.24 -13.22 -6.71
N ASN A 97 11.20 -12.31 -6.75
CA ASN A 97 11.24 -11.14 -7.62
C ASN A 97 12.52 -11.21 -8.45
N THR A 98 12.46 -10.75 -9.70
CA THR A 98 13.65 -10.70 -10.57
C THR A 98 14.51 -9.50 -10.25
N ASP A 99 13.96 -8.30 -10.45
CA ASP A 99 14.78 -7.08 -10.51
C ASP A 99 14.55 -6.14 -9.33
N TYR A 100 13.30 -6.03 -8.86
CA TYR A 100 12.91 -5.11 -7.80
C TYR A 100 11.80 -5.65 -6.91
N GLN A 101 11.86 -5.30 -5.62
CA GLN A 101 10.82 -5.57 -4.64
C GLN A 101 10.39 -4.27 -3.95
N VAL A 102 9.13 -3.87 -4.14
CA VAL A 102 8.56 -2.67 -3.48
C VAL A 102 7.86 -3.03 -2.17
N TRP A 103 6.99 -4.04 -2.21
CA TRP A 103 6.24 -4.49 -1.04
C TRP A 103 6.92 -5.64 -0.31
N THR A 104 6.75 -5.68 1.01
CA THR A 104 7.01 -6.89 1.80
C THR A 104 6.10 -8.02 1.32
N HIS A 105 6.50 -9.28 1.48
CA HIS A 105 5.64 -10.42 1.14
C HIS A 105 4.40 -10.45 2.02
N GLU A 106 4.62 -10.37 3.32
CA GLU A 106 3.56 -10.50 4.31
C GLU A 106 2.73 -9.22 4.44
N ASN A 107 1.50 -9.41 4.88
CA ASN A 107 0.58 -8.38 5.34
C ASN A 107 0.31 -8.60 6.83
N HIS A 108 0.04 -7.54 7.57
CA HIS A 108 -0.41 -7.64 8.95
C HIS A 108 -1.95 -7.67 9.01
N ALA A 109 -2.53 -8.82 8.66
CA ALA A 109 -3.97 -9.00 8.60
C ALA A 109 -4.58 -9.23 9.99
N VAL A 110 -5.67 -8.52 10.29
CA VAL A 110 -6.46 -8.69 11.52
C VAL A 110 -7.91 -8.94 11.12
N ILE A 111 -8.50 -10.02 11.62
CA ILE A 111 -9.92 -10.34 11.38
C ILE A 111 -10.79 -9.42 12.24
N LEU A 112 -11.74 -8.75 11.61
CA LEU A 112 -12.72 -7.90 12.28
C LEU A 112 -14.00 -8.72 12.50
N TYR A 113 -14.34 -8.97 13.76
CA TYR A 113 -15.40 -9.93 14.14
C TYR A 113 -16.68 -9.28 14.68
N SER A 114 -16.69 -7.96 14.90
CA SER A 114 -17.87 -7.20 15.31
C SER A 114 -17.87 -5.79 14.73
N ASN A 115 -19.04 -5.15 14.70
CA ASN A 115 -19.19 -3.78 14.22
C ASN A 115 -18.42 -2.79 15.12
N ASP A 116 -18.50 -2.95 16.44
CA ASP A 116 -17.79 -2.08 17.39
C ASP A 116 -16.27 -2.19 17.21
N PHE A 117 -15.75 -3.41 17.08
CA PHE A 117 -14.32 -3.63 16.83
C PHE A 117 -13.90 -3.09 15.45
N THR A 118 -14.78 -3.18 14.45
CA THR A 118 -14.54 -2.59 13.12
C THR A 118 -14.45 -1.08 13.19
N ALA A 119 -15.40 -0.43 13.88
CA ALA A 119 -15.42 1.02 14.08
C ALA A 119 -14.15 1.49 14.80
N GLU A 120 -13.75 0.80 15.87
CA GLU A 120 -12.49 1.08 16.59
C GLU A 120 -11.28 1.03 15.65
N LYS A 121 -11.19 0.03 14.77
CA LYS A 121 -10.06 -0.09 13.83
C LYS A 121 -10.11 0.94 12.71
N ILE A 122 -11.29 1.32 12.22
CA ILE A 122 -11.44 2.42 11.26
C ILE A 122 -10.94 3.72 11.89
N ASP A 123 -11.40 4.04 13.09
CA ASP A 123 -10.96 5.23 13.83
C ASP A 123 -9.45 5.20 14.06
N TYR A 124 -8.92 4.06 14.49
CA TYR A 124 -7.49 3.88 14.71
C TYR A 124 -6.68 4.21 13.44
N ILE A 125 -7.02 3.61 12.29
CA ILE A 125 -6.23 3.83 11.08
C ILE A 125 -6.35 5.27 10.57
N HIS A 126 -7.54 5.88 10.67
CA HIS A 126 -7.75 7.28 10.26
C HIS A 126 -7.03 8.28 11.17
N HIS A 127 -6.75 7.92 12.43
CA HIS A 127 -5.93 8.72 13.34
C HIS A 127 -4.42 8.55 13.09
N ASN A 128 -3.96 7.58 12.30
CA ASN A 128 -2.53 7.36 12.07
C ASN A 128 -1.78 8.59 11.51
N PRO A 129 -2.30 9.34 10.52
CA PRO A 129 -1.66 10.57 10.05
C PRO A 129 -1.50 11.64 11.14
N VAL A 130 -2.48 11.75 12.05
CA VAL A 130 -2.43 12.68 13.19
C VAL A 130 -1.37 12.22 14.20
N ARG A 131 -1.36 10.94 14.55
CA ARG A 131 -0.37 10.35 15.46
C ARG A 131 1.05 10.44 14.92
N ALA A 132 1.21 10.40 13.60
CA ALA A 132 2.48 10.60 12.92
C ALA A 132 2.85 12.08 12.72
N LEU A 133 2.03 13.02 13.21
CA LEU A 133 2.21 14.47 13.06
C LEU A 133 2.29 14.95 11.60
N LEU A 134 1.74 14.17 10.66
CA LEU A 134 1.66 14.55 9.25
C LEU A 134 0.55 15.59 9.01
N VAL A 135 -0.49 15.54 9.85
CA VAL A 135 -1.61 16.49 9.86
C VAL A 135 -2.00 16.78 11.31
N GLN A 136 -2.65 17.92 11.53
CA GLN A 136 -3.22 18.28 12.82
C GLN A 136 -4.72 18.02 12.83
N ASN A 137 -5.24 17.55 13.96
CA ASN A 137 -6.68 17.56 14.22
C ASN A 137 -7.00 18.86 14.97
N LEU A 138 -7.28 19.91 14.19
CA LEU A 138 -7.73 21.19 14.72
C LEU A 138 -9.20 21.03 15.13
N ARG A 139 -9.43 20.58 16.36
CA ARG A 139 -10.74 20.70 17.01
C ARG A 139 -10.88 22.08 17.64
#